data_AF-A0A354SLP0-F1
#
_entry.id   AF-A0A354SLP0-F1
#
_cell.length_a   1.000
_cell.length_b   1.000
_cell.length_c   1.000
_cell.angle_alpha   90.00
_cell.angle_beta   90.00
_cell.angle_gamma   90.00
#
_symmetry.space_group_name_H-M   'P 1'
#
loop_
_entity.id
_entity.type
_entity.pdbx_description
1 polymer ?
#
loop_
_entity_poly.entity_id
_entity_poly.type
_entity_poly.pdbx_seq_one_letter_code
_entity_poly.pdbx_strand_id
1 'polypeptide(L)' 'MYWTLELASKLEDAPWPASKDELIDYATRSGLPLEVIENLSDIEDDEEIFESIEDIWPDYPSKEDFLFNEDEY' A
#
# COMPACT_ATOMS: atom_id res chain seq x y z
N MET A 1 -1.64 10.30 -8.46
CA MET A 1 -1.99 9.23 -7.48
C MET A 1 -3.43 9.32 -6.96
N TYR A 2 -4.17 8.23 -7.09
CA TYR A 2 -5.49 7.98 -6.50
C TYR A 2 -5.40 6.82 -5.51
N TRP A 3 -5.03 7.10 -4.26
CA TRP A 3 -5.01 6.08 -3.23
C TRP A 3 -6.37 5.96 -2.54
N THR A 4 -6.78 4.72 -2.27
CA THR A 4 -7.95 4.41 -1.44
C THR A 4 -7.52 3.50 -0.30
N LEU A 5 -8.34 3.46 0.75
CA LEU A 5 -8.08 2.67 1.94
C LEU A 5 -7.97 1.18 1.64
N GLU A 6 -8.76 0.70 0.68
CA GLU A 6 -8.70 -0.68 0.24
C GLU A 6 -7.34 -0.98 -0.41
N LEU A 7 -6.86 -0.10 -1.30
CA LEU A 7 -5.55 -0.24 -1.96
C LEU A 7 -4.40 -0.19 -0.96
N ALA A 8 -4.45 0.76 -0.03
CA ALA A 8 -3.47 0.93 1.03
C ALA A 8 -3.43 -0.28 1.96
N SER A 9 -4.60 -0.78 2.39
CA SER A 9 -4.70 -1.98 3.23
C SER A 9 -4.11 -3.23 2.57
N LYS A 10 -4.18 -3.37 1.23
CA LYS A 10 -3.50 -4.48 0.52
C LYS A 10 -1.98 -4.35 0.56
N LEU A 11 -1.46 -3.13 0.50
CA LEU A 11 -0.03 -2.87 0.58
C LEU A 11 0.51 -2.96 2.00
N GLU A 12 -0.30 -2.79 3.03
CA GLU A 12 0.17 -3.02 4.41
C GLU A 12 0.58 -4.48 4.69
N ASP A 13 0.07 -5.43 3.91
CA ASP A 13 0.50 -6.84 3.91
C ASP A 13 1.71 -7.11 2.98
N ALA A 14 2.25 -6.07 2.34
CA ALA A 14 3.46 -6.18 1.53
C ALA A 14 4.70 -6.40 2.41
N PRO A 15 5.79 -6.96 1.86
CA PRO A 15 6.99 -7.30 2.62
C PRO A 15 7.88 -6.07 2.89
N TRP A 16 7.40 -5.12 3.70
CA TRP A 16 8.19 -3.95 4.10
C TRP A 16 9.40 -4.32 4.98
N PRO A 17 10.50 -3.55 4.93
CA PRO A 17 10.76 -2.43 4.02
C PRO A 17 11.03 -2.91 2.59
N ALA A 18 10.44 -2.24 1.59
CA ALA A 18 10.48 -2.66 0.18
C ALA A 18 10.63 -1.46 -0.77
N SER A 19 11.26 -1.69 -1.93
CA SER A 19 11.34 -0.67 -2.98
C SER A 19 10.06 -0.61 -3.83
N LYS A 20 9.90 0.46 -4.61
CA LYS A 20 8.79 0.62 -5.57
C LYS A 20 8.63 -0.61 -6.48
N ASP A 21 9.72 -1.06 -7.08
CA ASP A 21 9.76 -2.27 -7.92
C ASP A 21 9.31 -3.54 -7.17
N GLU A 22 9.73 -3.72 -5.92
CA GLU A 22 9.33 -4.87 -5.10
C GLU A 22 7.85 -4.84 -4.75
N LEU A 23 7.30 -3.65 -4.46
CA LEU A 23 5.87 -3.47 -4.23
C LEU A 23 5.05 -3.70 -5.51
N ILE A 24 5.56 -3.30 -6.68
CA ILE A 24 4.92 -3.56 -7.98
C ILE A 24 4.93 -5.06 -8.31
N ASP A 25 6.05 -5.76 -8.08
CA ASP A 25 6.14 -7.21 -8.26
C ASP A 25 5.22 -7.94 -7.28
N TYR A 26 5.17 -7.52 -6.01
CA TYR A 26 4.20 -8.04 -5.03
C TYR A 26 2.76 -7.81 -5.49
N ALA A 27 2.41 -6.58 -5.90
CA ALA A 27 1.08 -6.25 -6.37
C ALA A 27 0.68 -7.11 -7.58
N THR A 28 1.60 -7.31 -8.53
CA THR A 28 1.39 -8.14 -9.72
C THR A 28 1.26 -9.63 -9.37
N ARG A 29 2.07 -10.15 -8.45
CA ARG A 29 2.06 -11.57 -8.03
C ARG A 29 0.86 -11.92 -7.16
N SER A 30 0.50 -11.03 -6.25
CA SER A 30 -0.63 -11.19 -5.35
C SER A 30 -1.97 -10.87 -6.05
N GLY A 31 -1.93 -10.34 -7.27
CA GLY A 31 -3.11 -10.04 -8.07
C GLY A 31 -3.89 -8.84 -7.54
N LEU A 32 -3.18 -7.81 -7.05
CA LEU A 32 -3.76 -6.56 -6.60
C LEU A 32 -4.38 -5.79 -7.78
N PRO A 33 -5.33 -4.87 -7.50
CA PRO A 33 -5.90 -4.01 -8.52
C PRO A 33 -4.83 -3.24 -9.29
N LEU A 34 -5.07 -3.02 -10.59
CA LEU A 34 -4.17 -2.25 -11.45
C LEU A 34 -3.92 -0.84 -10.89
N GLU A 35 -4.90 -0.26 -10.21
CA GLU A 35 -4.77 1.03 -9.52
C GLU A 35 -3.61 1.08 -8.51
N VAL A 36 -3.32 -0.03 -7.79
CA VAL A 36 -2.15 -0.10 -6.90
C VAL A 36 -0.87 0.01 -7.72
N ILE A 37 -0.78 -0.76 -8.80
CA ILE A 37 0.39 -0.82 -9.68
C ILE A 37 0.62 0.53 -10.36
N GLU A 38 -0.45 1.16 -10.86
CA GLU A 38 -0.38 2.48 -11.49
C GLU A 38 0.06 3.54 -10.49
N ASN A 39 -0.51 3.55 -9.27
CA ASN A 39 -0.09 4.49 -8.23
C ASN A 39 1.38 4.30 -7.83
N LEU A 40 1.82 3.05 -7.65
CA LEU A 40 3.22 2.76 -7.36
C LEU A 40 4.10 3.20 -8.53
N SER A 41 3.74 2.90 -9.77
CA SER A 41 4.51 3.30 -10.96
C SER A 41 4.53 4.83 -11.19
N ASP A 42 3.54 5.57 -10.68
CA ASP A 42 3.45 7.04 -10.71
C ASP A 42 4.44 7.69 -9.72
N ILE A 43 5.04 6.91 -8.80
CA ILE A 43 6.08 7.40 -7.88
C ILE A 43 7.37 7.65 -8.67
N GLU A 44 7.84 8.90 -8.66
CA GLU A 44 9.05 9.31 -9.38
C GLU A 44 10.35 8.80 -8.72
N ASP A 45 10.32 8.49 -7.42
CA ASP A 45 11.47 7.98 -6.66
C ASP A 45 11.47 6.44 -6.63
N ASP A 46 12.29 5.82 -7.48
CA ASP A 46 12.43 4.35 -7.62
C ASP A 46 13.45 3.75 -6.65
N GLU A 47 14.43 4.56 -6.21
CA GLU A 47 15.54 4.11 -5.36
C GLU A 47 15.26 4.26 -3.86
N GLU A 48 14.13 4.88 -3.49
CA GLU A 48 13.71 5.01 -2.10
C GLU A 48 13.13 3.69 -1.57
N ILE A 49 13.58 3.30 -0.38
CA ILE A 49 13.01 2.17 0.35
C ILE A 49 11.94 2.72 1.27
N PHE A 50 10.71 2.26 1.06
CA PHE A 50 9.58 2.63 1.88
C PHE A 50 9.49 1.69 3.09
N GLU A 51 9.20 2.24 4.27
CA GLU A 51 9.03 1.43 5.49
C GLU A 51 7.56 1.02 5.71
N SER A 52 6.62 1.79 5.17
CA SER A 52 5.18 1.50 5.25
C SER A 52 4.40 2.24 4.15
N ILE A 53 3.09 1.99 4.09
CA ILE A 53 2.20 2.73 3.19
C ILE A 53 2.12 4.23 3.53
N GLU A 54 2.47 4.63 4.75
CA GLU A 54 2.46 6.05 5.18
C GLU A 54 3.60 6.84 4.50
N ASP A 55 4.70 6.17 4.17
CA ASP A 55 5.82 6.72 3.41
C ASP A 55 5.39 7.06 1.96
N ILE A 56 4.56 6.19 1.36
CA ILE A 56 4.02 6.38 0.01
C ILE A 56 2.83 7.33 0.00
N TRP A 57 1.95 7.20 1.00
CA TRP A 57 0.73 7.98 1.13
C TRP A 57 0.65 8.61 2.53
N PRO A 58 1.15 9.86 2.69
CA PRO A 58 1.17 10.53 3.99
C PRO A 58 -0.21 10.96 4.50
N ASP A 59 -1.24 10.91 3.65
CA ASP A 59 -2.63 11.18 4.01
C ASP A 59 -3.41 9.89 4.31
N TYR A 60 -2.71 8.75 4.45
CA TYR A 60 -3.33 7.50 4.87
C TYR A 60 -3.95 7.70 6.26
N PRO A 61 -5.29 7.67 6.42
CA PRO A 61 -5.86 7.80 7.73
C PRO A 61 -5.44 6.58 8.55
N SER A 62 -4.94 6.85 9.75
CA SER A 62 -4.44 5.85 10.68
C SER A 62 -5.45 4.71 10.82
N LYS A 63 -4.99 3.49 10.55
CA LYS A 63 -5.70 2.21 10.58
C LYS A 63 -6.54 1.94 11.83
N GLU A 64 -6.35 2.73 12.89
CA GLU A 64 -7.14 2.72 14.13
C GLU A 64 -8.63 3.08 13.92
N ASP A 65 -9.03 3.67 12.78
CA ASP A 65 -10.45 3.95 12.48
C ASP A 65 -11.16 2.79 11.73
N PHE A 66 -10.40 1.85 11.15
CA PHE A 66 -10.93 0.75 10.31
C PHE A 66 -10.90 -0.63 10.97
N LEU A 67 -10.38 -0.76 12.19
CA LEU A 67 -10.68 -1.91 13.05
C LEU A 67 -12.14 -1.81 13.56
N PHE A 68 -13.08 -1.92 12.62
CA PHE A 68 -14.48 -2.16 12.92
C PHE A 68 -14.58 -3.54 13.58
N ASN A 69 -14.66 -3.54 14.93
CA ASN A 69 -15.19 -4.60 15.79
C ASN A 69 -15.18 -6.03 15.21
N GLU A 70 -14.08 -6.78 15.39
CA GLU A 70 -14.16 -8.26 15.40
C GLU A 70 -14.61 -8.80 16.78
N ASP A 71 -14.99 -7.94 17.74
CA ASP A 71 -15.61 -8.32 19.03
C ASP A 71 -17.15 -8.45 18.94
N GLU A 72 -17.67 -8.94 17.81
CA GLU A 72 -19.07 -9.38 17.71
C GLU A 72 -19.13 -10.91 17.50
N TYR A 73 -18.80 -11.68 18.55
CA TYR A 73 -19.38 -13.02 18.81
C TYR A 73 -19.40 -13.41 20.29
#